data_AF-A0A6P0Z421-F1
#
_entry.id   AF-A0A6P0Z421-F1
#
_cell.length_a   1.000
_cell.length_b   1.000
_cell.length_c   1.000
_cell.angle_alpha   90.00
_cell.angle_beta   90.00
_cell.angle_gamma   90.00
#
_symmetry.space_group_name_H-M   'P 1'
#
loop_
_entity.id
_entity.type
_entity.pdbx_description
1 polymer ?
#
loop_
_entity_poly.entity_id
_entity_poly.type
_entity_poly.pdbx_seq_one_letter_code
_entity_poly.pdbx_strand_id
1 'polypeptide(L)' 'VSIICRTAASIIWEIEAAVRQIIETTGVAVLLVEQHLHFVRQADRYYAMQKGGIVASGVTGELTQDVIQRFLAV' A
#
# COMPACT_ATOMS: atom_id res chain seq x y z
N VAL A 1 -7.44 6.71 -2.04
CA VAL A 1 -7.85 6.82 -3.45
C VAL A 1 -7.28 5.62 -4.18
N SER A 2 -8.11 4.73 -4.73
CA SER A 2 -7.63 3.61 -5.54
C SER A 2 -7.21 4.14 -6.91
N ILE A 3 -5.90 4.16 -7.18
CA ILE A 3 -5.38 4.48 -8.50
C ILE A 3 -4.96 3.15 -9.12
N ILE A 4 -5.82 2.58 -9.95
CA ILE A 4 -5.47 1.42 -10.76
C ILE A 4 -4.49 1.92 -11.84
N CYS A 5 -3.19 1.75 -11.63
CA CYS A 5 -2.17 2.17 -12.59
C CYS A 5 -1.66 0.98 -13.41
N ARG A 6 -2.25 0.78 -14.60
CA ARG A 6 -1.59 0.04 -15.70
C ARG A 6 -0.78 1.03 -16.55
N THR A 7 0.24 1.68 -16.01
CA THR A 7 1.10 2.55 -16.84
C THR A 7 2.46 2.83 -16.21
N ALA A 8 3.41 3.16 -17.09
CA ALA A 8 4.86 3.36 -16.90
C ALA A 8 5.34 3.78 -15.50
N ALA A 9 6.49 3.23 -15.10
CA ALA A 9 7.12 3.37 -13.77
C ALA A 9 7.26 4.81 -13.23
N SER A 10 7.18 5.86 -14.06
CA SER A 10 7.28 7.26 -13.63
C SER A 10 6.07 7.74 -12.81
N ILE A 11 4.85 7.36 -13.19
CA ILE A 11 3.62 7.89 -12.56
C ILE A 11 3.47 7.42 -11.11
N ILE A 12 3.92 6.21 -10.80
CA ILE A 12 3.81 5.64 -9.44
C ILE A 12 4.63 6.47 -8.44
N TRP A 13 5.85 6.86 -8.81
CA TRP A 13 6.69 7.70 -7.97
C TRP A 13 6.12 9.12 -7.78
N GLU A 14 5.54 9.69 -8.84
CA GLU A 14 4.90 11.01 -8.76
C GLU A 14 3.68 11.02 -7.83
N ILE A 15 2.83 9.98 -7.92
CA ILE A 15 1.69 9.80 -7.02
C ILE A 15 2.17 9.66 -5.58
N GLU A 16 3.25 8.90 -5.36
CA GLU A 16 3.81 8.72 -4.03
C GLU A 16 4.27 10.05 -3.41
N ALA A 17 5.07 10.82 -4.15
CA ALA A 17 5.53 12.12 -3.69
C ALA A 17 4.35 13.07 -3.38
N ALA A 18 3.33 13.08 -4.25
CA ALA A 18 2.15 13.91 -4.03
C ALA A 18 1.35 13.49 -2.79
N VAL A 19 1.17 12.19 -2.57
CA VAL A 19 0.46 11.67 -1.38
C VAL A 19 1.21 11.99 -0.10
N ARG A 20 2.54 11.81 -0.07
CA ARG A 20 3.38 12.19 1.08
C ARG A 20 3.25 13.67 1.39
N GLN A 21 3.36 14.53 0.37
CA GLN A 21 3.22 15.97 0.53
C GLN A 21 1.87 16.36 1.14
N ILE A 22 0.77 15.72 0.70
CA ILE A 22 -0.57 15.99 1.24
C ILE A 22 -0.64 15.59 2.72
N ILE A 23 -0.13 14.42 3.09
CA ILE A 23 -0.10 13.95 4.48
C ILE A 23 0.65 14.95 5.37
N GLU A 24 1.85 15.35 4.95
CA GLU A 24 2.71 16.27 5.70
C GLU A 24 2.14 17.68 5.84
N THR A 25 1.46 18.18 4.80
CA THR A 25 0.93 19.56 4.78
C THR A 25 -0.46 19.69 5.40
N THR A 26 -1.30 18.66 5.30
CA THR A 26 -2.71 18.73 5.73
C THR A 26 -3.03 17.89 6.96
N GLY A 27 -2.15 16.96 7.36
CA GLY A 27 -2.38 16.07 8.50
C GLY A 27 -3.49 15.05 8.29
N VAL A 28 -3.90 14.79 7.04
CA VAL A 28 -4.94 13.81 6.72
C VAL A 28 -4.40 12.39 6.75
N ALA A 29 -5.25 11.46 7.18
CA ALA A 29 -4.98 10.03 7.05
C ALA A 29 -5.35 9.55 5.65
N VAL A 30 -4.43 8.81 5.01
CA VAL A 30 -4.65 8.24 3.68
C VAL A 30 -4.77 6.72 3.80
N LEU A 31 -5.91 6.18 3.35
CA LEU A 31 -6.07 4.75 3.11
C LEU A 31 -5.85 4.47 1.62
N LEU A 32 -4.77 3.75 1.34
CA LEU A 32 -4.47 3.24 0.00
C LEU A 32 -4.92 1.79 -0.11
N VAL A 33 -5.66 1.50 -1.17
CA VAL A 33 -6.06 0.13 -1.52
C VAL A 33 -5.37 -0.21 -2.82
N GLU A 34 -4.41 -1.13 -2.74
CA GLU A 34 -3.52 -1.49 -3.84
C GLU A 34 -3.42 -3.02 -3.96
N GLN A 35 -3.30 -3.51 -5.20
CA GLN A 35 -3.12 -4.95 -5.48
C GLN A 35 -1.63 -5.34 -5.61
N HIS A 36 -0.75 -4.36 -5.79
CA HIS A 36 0.70 -4.55 -5.89
C HIS A 36 1.47 -4.11 -4.63
N LEU A 37 2.53 -4.85 -4.30
CA LEU A 37 3.29 -4.65 -3.04
C LEU A 37 4.18 -3.43 -2.97
N HIS A 38 4.52 -2.83 -4.12
CA HIS A 38 5.51 -1.77 -4.20
C HIS A 38 5.16 -0.58 -3.29
N PHE A 39 3.87 -0.28 -3.17
CA PHE A 39 3.38 0.83 -2.33
C PHE A 39 3.15 0.44 -0.87
N VAL A 40 2.82 -0.83 -0.61
CA VAL A 40 2.50 -1.32 0.74
C VAL A 40 3.69 -1.15 1.67
N ARG A 41 4.93 -1.39 1.19
CA ARG A 41 6.14 -1.28 2.02
C ARG A 41 6.44 0.14 2.52
N GLN A 42 5.80 1.15 1.93
CA GLN A 42 6.08 2.56 2.20
C GLN A 42 5.02 3.23 3.09
N ALA A 43 3.89 2.57 3.32
CA ALA A 43 2.88 3.00 4.29
C ALA A 43 3.38 2.77 5.72
N ASP A 44 2.72 3.34 6.73
CA ASP A 44 3.05 3.05 8.14
C ASP A 44 2.50 1.69 8.61
N ARG A 45 1.34 1.30 8.06
CA ARG A 45 0.60 0.10 8.45
C ARG A 45 0.00 -0.58 7.22
N TYR A 46 -0.13 -1.90 7.29
CA TYR A 46 -0.81 -2.68 6.26
C TYR A 46 -1.98 -3.47 6.84
N TYR A 47 -2.96 -3.75 5.99
CA TYR A 47 -4.06 -4.65 6.24
C TYR A 47 -4.26 -5.52 4.99
N ALA A 48 -4.05 -6.82 5.12
CA ALA A 48 -4.35 -7.78 4.07
C ALA A 48 -5.77 -8.29 4.26
N MET A 49 -6.54 -8.34 3.16
CA MET A 49 -7.94 -8.73 3.19
C MET A 49 -8.21 -9.84 2.17
N GLN A 50 -8.98 -10.85 2.57
CA GLN A 50 -9.41 -11.94 1.70
C GLN A 50 -10.86 -12.32 2.03
N LYS A 51 -11.70 -12.52 1.00
CA LYS A 51 -13.12 -12.88 1.15
C LYS A 51 -13.91 -11.96 2.11
N GLY A 52 -13.57 -10.67 2.12
CA GLY A 52 -14.22 -9.67 2.97
C GLY A 52 -13.77 -9.64 4.44
N GLY A 53 -12.75 -10.42 4.82
CA GLY A 53 -12.17 -10.41 6.17
C GLY A 53 -10.69 -10.00 6.17
N ILE A 54 -10.22 -9.35 7.23
CA ILE A 54 -8.81 -9.04 7.43
C ILE A 54 -8.08 -10.34 7.84
N VAL A 55 -7.08 -10.74 7.04
CA VAL A 55 -6.31 -11.97 7.23
C VAL A 55 -4.91 -11.71 7.80
N ALA A 56 -4.40 -10.49 7.69
CA ALA A 56 -3.20 -10.03 8.37
C ALA A 56 -3.19 -8.51 8.52
N SER A 57 -2.49 -8.01 9.53
CA SER A 57 -2.23 -6.59 9.71
C SER A 57 -0.97 -6.39 10.54
N GLY A 58 -0.36 -5.21 10.42
CA GLY A 58 0.84 -4.89 11.17
C GLY A 58 1.49 -3.60 10.71
N VAL A 59 2.65 -3.30 11.28
CA VAL A 59 3.53 -2.28 10.71
C VAL A 59 4.21 -2.84 9.46
N THR A 60 4.40 -2.00 8.47
CA THR A 60 5.01 -2.38 7.19
C THR A 60 6.48 -2.79 7.32
N GLY A 61 7.16 -2.34 8.37
CA GLY A 61 8.51 -2.82 8.73
C GLY A 61 8.56 -4.32 9.07
N GLU A 62 7.43 -4.93 9.44
CA GLU A 62 7.31 -6.36 9.73
C GLU A 62 6.85 -7.18 8.51
N LEU A 63 6.69 -6.55 7.35
CA LEU A 63 6.22 -7.21 6.13
C LEU A 63 7.32 -8.08 5.51
N THR A 64 7.42 -9.35 5.95
CA THR A 64 8.39 -10.32 5.43
C THR A 64 7.96 -10.89 4.07
N GLN A 65 8.91 -11.49 3.33
CA GLN A 65 8.59 -12.19 2.08
C GLN A 65 7.60 -13.35 2.27
N ASP A 66 7.62 -14.03 3.42
CA ASP A 66 6.68 -15.11 3.73
C ASP A 66 5.24 -14.61 3.87
N VAL A 67 5.06 -13.49 4.57
CA VAL A 67 3.76 -12.81 4.70
C VAL A 67 3.24 -12.41 3.31
N ILE A 68 4.11 -11.81 2.51
CA ILE A 68 3.82 -11.41 1.14
C ILE A 68 3.32 -12.60 0.30
N GLN A 69 4.08 -13.69 0.26
CA GLN A 69 3.73 -14.88 -0.51
C GLN A 69 2.41 -15.48 -0.05
N ARG A 70 2.18 -15.54 1.27
CA ARG A 70 0.99 -16.15 1.85
C ARG A 70 -0.31 -15.40 1.53
N PHE A 71 -0.25 -14.09 1.33
CA PHE A 71 -1.45 -13.25 1.12
C PHE A 71 -1.62 -12.76 -0.32
N LEU A 72 -0.61 -12.87 -1.18
CA LEU A 72 -0.60 -12.26 -2.52
C LEU A 72 -0.18 -13.22 -3.65
N ALA A 73 0.09 -14.49 -3.37
CA ALA A 73 0.44 -15.50 -4.38
C ALA A 73 -0.79 -16.15 -5.06
N VAL A 74 -1.77 -15.35 -5.51
CA VAL A 74 -2.88 -15.84 -6.36
C VAL A 74 -2.86 -15.14 -7.70
#